data_AF-A0A952AFP7-F1
#
_entry.id   AF-A0A952AFP7-F1
#
_cell.length_a   1.000
_cell.length_b   1.000
_cell.length_c   1.000
_cell.angle_alpha   90.00
_cell.angle_beta   90.00
_cell.angle_gamma   90.00
#
_symmetry.space_group_name_H-M   'P 1'
#
loop_
_entity.id
_entity.type
_entity.pdbx_description
1 polymer ?
#
loop_
_entity_poly.entity_id
_entity_poly.type
_entity_poly.pdbx_seq_one_letter_code
_entity_poly.pdbx_strand_id
1 'polypeptide(L)'
;MSDDVHEVYAVRYASFQRKAADNYIFGDPHDVLTDIAYYVWVVRGAYGTFVVDTGFDEKVGRERGRVLSHPVGEGLRALGLDGGQIDHVILTHLH
;
A
#
# COMPACT_ATOMS: atom_id res chain seq x y z
N MET A 1 17.27 -13.91 -22.74
CA MET A 1 16.30 -12.94 -22.19
C MET A 1 17.10 -11.93 -21.39
N SER A 2 16.69 -10.66 -21.34
CA SER A 2 17.40 -9.66 -20.52
C SER A 2 17.36 -10.08 -19.05
N ASP A 3 18.45 -9.84 -18.31
CA ASP A 3 18.46 -9.99 -16.85
C ASP A 3 17.61 -8.90 -16.14
N ASP A 4 17.05 -7.97 -16.92
CA ASP A 4 16.17 -6.89 -16.48
C ASP A 4 14.69 -7.32 -16.42
N VAL A 5 14.42 -8.41 -15.69
CA VAL A 5 13.06 -8.86 -15.39
C VAL A 5 12.78 -8.62 -13.91
N HIS A 6 11.64 -8.00 -13.63
CA HIS A 6 11.22 -7.68 -12.28
C HIS A 6 9.87 -8.33 -11.95
N GLU A 7 9.76 -8.87 -10.74
CA GLU A 7 8.51 -9.29 -10.13
C GLU A 7 7.95 -8.14 -9.30
N VAL A 8 6.65 -7.88 -9.45
CA VAL A 8 5.97 -6.79 -8.73
C VAL A 8 4.83 -7.37 -7.91
N TYR A 9 4.85 -7.12 -6.60
CA TYR A 9 3.83 -7.57 -5.66
C TYR A 9 3.04 -6.39 -5.11
N ALA A 10 1.72 -6.49 -5.17
CA ALA A 10 0.81 -5.57 -4.50
C ALA A 10 0.45 -6.14 -3.12
N VAL A 11 0.87 -5.47 -2.05
CA VAL A 11 0.58 -5.90 -0.67
C VAL A 11 -0.55 -5.03 -0.12
N ARG A 12 -1.79 -5.52 -0.21
CA ARG A 12 -2.95 -4.86 0.40
C ARG A 12 -2.84 -4.93 1.92
N TYR A 13 -2.87 -3.80 2.59
CA TYR A 13 -2.73 -3.76 4.05
C TYR A 13 -3.91 -3.08 4.77
N ALA A 14 -4.72 -2.29 4.07
CA ALA A 14 -5.87 -1.63 4.68
C ALA A 14 -6.97 -1.29 3.68
N SER A 15 -8.11 -0.83 4.19
CA SER A 15 -9.20 -0.23 3.42
C SER A 15 -9.91 0.89 4.18
N PHE A 16 -10.69 1.68 3.46
CA PHE A 16 -11.53 2.73 4.04
C PHE A 16 -12.82 2.86 3.22
N GLN A 17 -13.95 3.03 3.91
CA GLN A 17 -15.21 3.38 3.29
C GLN A 17 -15.41 4.88 3.34
N ARG A 18 -15.56 5.49 2.17
CA ARG A 18 -15.78 6.94 2.04
C ARG A 18 -16.79 7.27 0.95
N LYS A 19 -17.25 8.50 0.95
CA LYS A 19 -18.19 9.01 -0.04
C LYS A 19 -17.57 8.91 -1.43
N ALA A 20 -18.38 8.61 -2.45
CA ALA A 20 -17.90 8.52 -3.82
C ALA A 20 -17.22 9.84 -4.26
N ALA A 21 -17.74 10.98 -3.80
CA ALA A 21 -17.19 12.31 -4.05
C ALA A 21 -15.75 12.50 -3.50
N ASP A 22 -15.33 11.72 -2.50
CA ASP A 22 -13.96 11.76 -1.97
C ASP A 22 -12.98 10.95 -2.83
N ASN A 23 -13.50 10.05 -3.68
CA ASN A 23 -12.72 9.17 -4.57
C ASN A 23 -12.60 9.71 -5.99
N TYR A 24 -13.63 10.41 -6.49
CA TYR A 24 -13.75 10.79 -7.90
C TYR A 24 -14.07 12.28 -8.07
N ILE A 25 -13.50 12.90 -9.10
CA ILE A 25 -13.83 14.28 -9.50
C ILE A 25 -15.18 14.24 -10.21
N PHE A 26 -16.11 15.13 -9.83
CA PHE A 26 -17.51 15.22 -10.31
C PHE A 26 -18.45 14.10 -9.79
N GLY A 27 -18.61 14.02 -8.47
CA GLY A 27 -19.46 13.01 -7.81
C GLY A 27 -20.97 13.14 -8.08
N ASP A 28 -21.66 11.99 -8.07
CA ASP A 28 -23.12 11.84 -8.21
C ASP A 28 -23.86 12.18 -6.90
N PRO A 29 -25.00 12.90 -6.93
CA PRO A 29 -25.85 13.18 -5.76
C PRO A 29 -26.45 11.97 -5.04
N HIS A 30 -26.42 10.75 -5.60
CA HIS A 30 -26.83 9.51 -4.91
C HIS A 30 -25.71 8.94 -4.03
N ASP A 31 -25.00 9.82 -3.30
CA ASP A 31 -23.75 9.62 -2.57
C ASP A 31 -23.70 8.31 -1.75
N VAL A 32 -23.26 7.23 -2.39
CA VAL A 32 -23.05 5.92 -1.77
C VAL A 32 -21.65 5.82 -1.18
N LEU A 33 -21.52 5.03 -0.12
CA LEU A 33 -20.22 4.64 0.39
C LEU A 33 -19.52 3.73 -0.62
N THR A 34 -18.24 4.02 -0.85
CA THR A 34 -17.36 3.28 -1.76
C THR A 34 -16.09 2.88 -1.02
N ASP A 35 -15.58 1.69 -1.34
CA ASP A 35 -14.35 1.17 -0.76
C ASP A 35 -13.13 1.74 -1.50
N ILE A 36 -12.13 2.15 -0.73
CA ILE A 36 -10.75 2.30 -1.20
C ILE A 36 -9.86 1.31 -0.47
N ALA A 37 -8.88 0.75 -1.17
CA ALA A 37 -7.86 -0.14 -0.61
C ALA A 37 -6.49 0.53 -0.62
N TYR A 38 -5.70 0.27 0.42
CA TYR A 38 -4.34 0.77 0.56
C TYR A 38 -3.34 -0.37 0.33
N TYR A 39 -2.30 -0.04 -0.42
CA TYR A 39 -1.24 -0.96 -0.80
C TYR A 39 0.12 -0.37 -0.47
N VAL A 40 1.07 -1.24 -0.18
CA VAL A 40 2.49 -0.99 -0.48
C VAL A 40 2.90 -1.94 -1.59
N TRP A 41 3.97 -1.63 -2.30
CA TRP A 41 4.45 -2.47 -3.39
C TRP A 41 5.86 -2.97 -3.13
N VAL A 42 6.15 -4.16 -3.63
CA VAL A 42 7.50 -4.74 -3.65
C VAL A 42 7.88 -4.96 -5.11
N VAL A 43 9.03 -4.43 -5.51
CA VAL A 43 9.65 -4.69 -6.82
C VAL A 43 10.94 -5.45 -6.58
N ARG A 44 11.05 -6.67 -7.12
CA ARG A 44 12.22 -7.55 -6.95
C ARG A 44 12.81 -7.90 -8.31
N GLY A 45 14.12 -7.75 -8.46
CA GLY A 45 14.84 -8.16 -9.68
C GLY A 45 16.35 -8.21 -9.48
N ALA A 46 17.09 -8.21 -10.58
CA ALA A 46 18.56 -8.31 -10.57
C ALA A 46 19.26 -7.17 -9.81
N TYR A 47 18.59 -6.02 -9.66
CA TYR A 47 19.12 -4.85 -8.95
C TYR A 47 18.69 -4.76 -7.48
N GLY A 48 18.11 -5.83 -6.93
CA GLY A 48 17.70 -5.91 -5.54
C GLY A 48 16.19 -5.76 -5.33
N THR A 49 15.81 -5.42 -4.09
CA THR A 49 14.41 -5.28 -3.67
C THR A 49 14.12 -3.83 -3.34
N PHE A 50 13.07 -3.29 -3.95
CA PHE A 50 12.55 -1.95 -3.69
C PHE A 50 11.18 -2.07 -3.04
N VAL A 51 10.96 -1.33 -1.97
CA VAL A 51 9.62 -1.14 -1.39
C VAL A 51 9.09 0.23 -1.77
N VAL A 52 7.89 0.27 -2.34
CA VAL A 52 7.18 1.50 -2.68
C VAL A 52 6.14 1.77 -1.60
N ASP A 53 6.32 2.90 -0.92
CA ASP A 53 5.61 3.36 0.26
C ASP A 53 5.72 2.46 1.50
N THR A 54 5.51 3.06 2.68
CA THR A 54 5.59 2.38 3.98
C THR A 54 4.23 2.20 4.65
N GLY A 55 3.18 2.73 4.04
CA GLY A 55 1.83 2.72 4.59
C GLY A 55 1.70 3.51 5.89
N PHE A 56 0.69 3.15 6.69
CA PHE A 56 0.43 3.72 8.01
C PHE A 56 0.26 2.62 9.07
N ASP A 57 0.45 2.99 10.34
CA ASP A 57 0.30 2.07 11.48
C ASP A 57 -1.14 2.00 12.01
N GLU A 58 -1.39 1.07 12.94
CA GLU A 58 -2.70 0.87 13.53
C GLU A 58 -3.24 2.14 14.23
N LYS A 59 -2.37 2.90 14.88
CA LYS A 59 -2.76 4.13 15.57
C LYS A 59 -3.33 5.15 14.59
N VAL A 60 -2.59 5.45 13.51
CA VAL A 60 -3.03 6.37 12.44
C VAL A 60 -4.27 5.82 11.74
N GLY A 61 -4.32 4.50 11.52
CA GLY A 61 -5.49 3.84 10.95
C GLY A 61 -6.75 4.13 11.76
N ARG A 62 -6.71 3.88 13.08
CA ARG A 62 -7.82 4.14 14.00
C ARG A 62 -8.20 5.63 14.05
N GLU A 63 -7.22 6.52 14.15
CA GLU A 63 -7.46 7.98 14.18
C GLU A 63 -8.11 8.50 12.90
N ARG A 64 -7.80 7.90 11.74
CA ARG A 64 -8.36 8.29 10.43
C ARG A 64 -9.54 7.43 9.98
N GLY A 65 -10.07 6.55 10.84
CA GLY A 65 -11.22 5.68 10.52
C GLY A 65 -10.92 4.61 9.45
N ARG A 66 -9.65 4.26 9.25
CA ARG A 66 -9.20 3.26 8.27
C ARG A 66 -9.13 1.88 8.94
N VAL A 67 -9.52 0.85 8.19
CA VAL A 67 -9.50 -0.54 8.65
C VAL A 67 -8.19 -1.18 8.22
N LEU A 68 -7.33 -1.51 9.17
CA LEU A 68 -6.12 -2.30 8.91
C LEU A 68 -6.53 -3.77 8.70
N SER A 69 -6.17 -4.37 7.57
CA SER A 69 -6.35 -5.81 7.34
C SER A 69 -5.19 -6.59 7.93
N HIS A 70 -3.95 -6.14 7.63
CA HIS A 70 -2.72 -6.66 8.18
C HIS A 70 -1.70 -5.52 8.29
N PRO A 71 -0.82 -5.49 9.31
CA PRO A 71 0.32 -4.57 9.32
C PRO A 71 1.23 -4.77 8.10
N VAL A 72 1.77 -3.69 7.56
CA VAL A 72 2.67 -3.73 6.38
C VAL A 72 3.83 -4.70 6.59
N GLY A 73 4.44 -4.71 7.79
CA GLY A 73 5.53 -5.62 8.11
C GLY A 73 5.15 -7.10 8.06
N GLU A 74 3.90 -7.46 8.34
CA GLU A 74 3.41 -8.84 8.15
C GLU A 74 3.32 -9.21 6.67
N GLY A 75 2.82 -8.30 5.84
CA GLY A 75 2.76 -8.48 4.40
C GLY A 75 4.14 -8.65 3.75
N LEU A 76 5.12 -7.87 4.21
CA LEU A 76 6.52 -8.04 3.77
C LEU A 76 7.10 -9.38 4.22
N ARG A 77 6.86 -9.79 5.47
CA ARG A 77 7.30 -11.11 5.96
C ARG A 77 6.68 -12.28 5.19
N ALA A 78 5.43 -12.15 4.75
CA ALA A 78 4.79 -13.17 3.91
C ALA A 78 5.49 -13.34 2.54
N LEU A 79 6.23 -12.33 2.09
CA LEU A 79 7.09 -12.38 0.89
C LEU A 79 8.54 -12.78 1.22
N GLY A 80 8.84 -13.14 2.46
CA GLY A 80 10.19 -13.49 2.93
C GLY A 80 11.10 -12.27 3.16
N LEU A 81 10.53 -11.07 3.31
CA LEU A 81 11.29 -9.83 3.50
C LEU A 81 11.26 -9.38 4.96
N ASP A 82 12.41 -8.95 5.46
CA ASP A 82 12.52 -8.20 6.72
C ASP A 82 12.61 -6.71 6.40
N GLY A 83 11.63 -5.93 6.86
CA GLY A 83 11.59 -4.48 6.67
C GLY A 83 12.82 -3.75 7.22
N GLY A 84 13.49 -4.31 8.24
CA GLY A 84 14.73 -3.76 8.78
C GLY A 84 15.98 -4.00 7.93
N GLN A 85 15.87 -4.79 6.86
CA GLN A 85 16.96 -5.15 5.94
C GLN A 85 16.69 -4.65 4.51
N ILE A 86 15.73 -3.75 4.33
CA ILE A 86 15.41 -3.19 3.01
C ILE A 86 16.24 -1.94 2.76
N ASP A 87 17.12 -2.02 1.76
CA ASP A 87 18.04 -0.94 1.40
C ASP A 87 17.39 0.16 0.56
N HIS A 88 16.30 -0.15 -0.13
CA HIS A 88 15.68 0.75 -1.09
C HIS A 88 14.19 0.96 -0.80
N VAL A 89 13.85 2.19 -0.41
CA VAL A 89 12.48 2.63 -0.20
C VAL A 89 12.18 3.81 -1.13
N ILE A 90 11.09 3.70 -1.88
CA ILE A 90 10.56 4.76 -2.72
C ILE A 90 9.30 5.28 -2.04
N LEU A 91 9.35 6.51 -1.53
CA LEU A 91 8.14 7.18 -1.07
C LEU A 91 7.51 7.91 -2.25
N THR A 92 6.29 7.55 -2.61
CA THR A 92 5.56 8.24 -3.68
C THR A 92 5.35 9.71 -3.30
N HIS A 93 5.06 9.97 -2.02
CA HIS A 93 4.93 11.29 -1.39
C HIS A 93 4.67 11.15 0.14
N LEU A 94 4.38 12.26 0.83
CA LEU A 94 4.11 12.31 2.28
C LEU A 94 2.68 12.87 2.56
N HIS A 95 1.71 11.96 2.74
CA HIS A 95 0.28 12.21 3.04
C HIS A 95 -0.03 12.71 4.48
#